data_AF-A0A7N0UPA0-F1
#
_entry.id   AF-A0A7N0UPA0-F1
#
_cell.length_a   1.000
_cell.length_b   1.000
_cell.length_c   1.000
_cell.angle_alpha   90.00
_cell.angle_beta   90.00
_cell.angle_gamma   90.00
#
_symmetry.space_group_name_H-M   'P 1'
#
loop_
_entity.id
_entity.type
_entity.pdbx_description
1 polymer ?
#
loop_
_entity_poly.entity_id
_entity_poly.type
_entity_poly.pdbx_seq_one_letter_code
_entity_poly.pdbx_strand_id
1 'polypeptide(L)'
;MCPTHKLSCDSRKVCERLKRFKSLKQLKSSHSVSSLRGGSTLKIHHRTMLFKTISGFSITVMFSFFVILLFLAGFLELPFSTTSVPSVVESHLPITSNPPEAFTDMISAFKKWDSSVGCAKFREIHKDLTSTNRSSSSFQDRIGECGAMKMSHVNVLVKGWTWIPDNLDNLYSCECGLSCLWTKSAVLADKPDALLFETTTPPSQRQTGDPLRVYMDLEAGRKRSGVDDIFISYHAKDDVQSTYAGSLFHNNRNYHISSTKRKDILVYWSSSRCLPKRNELARKLLSLLPSHSFGKCLNNVGGPDMALTFYPECITDPNVTPRWWDHLHCSMSHYKFVLAIENTVTESYVTEKLFYTLDSGAVPIYFGAPNVLDFVPPNSIIDGTKFASVNELASYVKDLANDPVAYAGYHAWRRCGVLGNYGKARAASLDTLPCRLCEAVSKKGGRNSPG
;
A
#
# COMPACT_ATOMS: atom_id res chain seq x y z
N MET A 1 -31.00 42.94 -40.31
CA MET A 1 -32.06 42.27 -41.09
C MET A 1 -31.42 41.16 -41.92
N CYS A 2 -31.82 39.91 -41.62
CA CYS A 2 -31.67 38.62 -42.33
C CYS A 2 -31.49 37.49 -41.28
N PRO A 3 -31.99 36.28 -41.55
CA PRO A 3 -32.94 35.63 -40.64
C PRO A 3 -32.49 34.29 -40.06
N THR A 4 -33.34 33.81 -39.17
CA THR A 4 -33.44 32.48 -38.54
C THR A 4 -33.29 31.28 -39.49
N HIS A 5 -32.55 30.25 -39.04
CA HIS A 5 -32.84 28.85 -39.37
C HIS A 5 -32.72 27.97 -38.13
N LYS A 6 -33.86 27.37 -37.74
CA LYS A 6 -33.97 26.26 -36.79
C LYS A 6 -33.50 24.98 -37.48
N LEU A 7 -32.67 24.20 -36.81
CA LEU A 7 -32.53 22.75 -37.04
C LEU A 7 -32.68 22.04 -35.70
N SER A 8 -33.85 21.41 -35.55
CA SER A 8 -34.24 20.53 -34.45
C SER A 8 -33.55 19.17 -34.64
N CYS A 9 -32.79 18.71 -33.65
CA CYS A 9 -32.30 17.33 -33.60
C CYS A 9 -32.98 16.59 -32.45
N ASP A 10 -33.88 15.68 -32.84
CA ASP A 10 -34.71 14.80 -32.00
C ASP A 10 -33.87 13.93 -31.06
N SER A 11 -33.92 14.24 -29.77
CA SER A 11 -33.13 13.63 -28.70
C SER A 11 -33.62 12.24 -28.27
N ARG A 12 -34.68 11.69 -28.90
CA ARG A 12 -35.25 10.39 -28.49
C ARG A 12 -34.62 9.19 -29.21
N LYS A 13 -34.06 9.35 -30.41
CA LYS A 13 -33.45 8.23 -31.16
C LYS A 13 -31.98 7.91 -30.80
N VAL A 14 -31.26 8.85 -30.18
CA VAL A 14 -29.89 8.62 -29.67
C VAL A 14 -29.91 7.91 -28.30
N CYS A 15 -30.98 8.10 -27.52
CA CYS A 15 -31.10 7.51 -26.19
C CYS A 15 -31.44 6.00 -26.21
N GLU A 16 -32.07 5.48 -27.27
CA GLU A 16 -32.36 4.04 -27.39
C GLU A 16 -31.17 3.20 -27.90
N ARG A 17 -30.24 3.78 -28.70
CA ARG A 17 -29.03 3.08 -29.13
C ARG A 17 -27.98 2.93 -28.03
N LEU A 18 -27.97 3.82 -27.03
CA LEU A 18 -27.09 3.72 -25.84
C LEU A 18 -27.63 2.76 -24.76
N LYS A 19 -28.93 2.47 -24.74
CA LYS A 19 -29.51 1.43 -23.88
C LYS A 19 -29.24 0.00 -24.39
N ARG A 20 -29.15 -0.20 -25.71
CA ARG A 20 -28.83 -1.52 -26.30
C ARG A 20 -27.36 -1.96 -26.16
N PHE A 21 -26.41 -1.04 -25.94
CA PHE A 21 -25.01 -1.40 -25.67
C PHE A 21 -24.71 -1.73 -24.19
N LYS A 22 -25.58 -1.35 -23.24
CA LYS A 22 -25.43 -1.69 -21.81
C LYS A 22 -26.07 -3.03 -21.42
N SER A 23 -26.87 -3.65 -22.29
CA SER A 23 -27.51 -4.97 -22.04
C SER A 23 -26.62 -6.18 -22.40
N LEU A 24 -25.44 -5.98 -23.02
CA LEU A 24 -24.53 -7.06 -23.43
C LEU A 24 -23.33 -7.28 -22.47
N LYS A 25 -23.26 -6.53 -21.36
CA LYS A 25 -22.24 -6.71 -20.30
C LYS A 25 -22.76 -7.41 -19.03
N GLN A 26 -24.00 -7.90 -19.03
CA GLN A 26 -24.59 -8.64 -17.90
C GLN A 26 -24.86 -10.14 -18.14
N LEU A 27 -24.42 -10.71 -19.25
CA LEU A 27 -24.51 -12.16 -19.52
C LEU A 27 -23.11 -12.78 -19.63
N LYS A 28 -22.45 -12.98 -18.48
CA LYS A 28 -21.35 -13.95 -18.31
C LYS A 28 -21.01 -14.17 -16.83
N SER A 29 -22.02 -14.54 -16.02
CA SER A 29 -21.78 -15.32 -14.78
C SER A 29 -23.08 -15.96 -14.28
N SER A 30 -23.71 -16.82 -15.08
CA SER A 30 -24.72 -17.76 -14.58
C SER A 30 -24.98 -18.86 -15.59
N HIS A 31 -24.40 -20.04 -15.36
CA HIS A 31 -25.03 -21.29 -15.78
C HIS A 31 -24.68 -22.38 -14.77
N SER A 32 -25.64 -22.66 -13.88
CA SER A 32 -25.89 -24.02 -13.41
C SER A 32 -26.84 -24.68 -14.40
N VAL A 33 -26.56 -25.89 -14.87
CA VAL A 33 -27.61 -26.83 -15.29
C VAL A 33 -27.21 -28.24 -14.85
N SER A 34 -28.19 -28.88 -14.25
CA SER A 34 -28.31 -30.24 -13.75
C SER A 34 -28.20 -31.35 -14.79
N SER A 35 -27.67 -32.49 -14.33
CA SER A 35 -28.03 -33.89 -14.65
C SER A 35 -28.95 -34.17 -15.85
N LEU A 36 -28.46 -34.97 -16.80
CA LEU A 36 -29.24 -36.02 -17.49
C LEU A 36 -28.31 -37.16 -17.94
N ARG A 37 -28.80 -38.39 -17.79
CA ARG A 37 -28.17 -39.68 -18.09
C ARG A 37 -27.90 -39.88 -19.58
N GLY A 38 -26.84 -40.62 -19.90
CA GLY A 38 -26.63 -41.24 -21.22
C GLY A 38 -25.28 -41.94 -21.26
N GLY A 39 -25.28 -43.28 -21.19
CA GLY A 39 -24.08 -44.09 -21.08
C GLY A 39 -23.24 -44.15 -22.36
N SER A 40 -21.95 -44.41 -22.20
CA SER A 40 -21.08 -44.98 -23.23
C SER A 40 -19.89 -45.65 -22.53
N THR A 41 -19.74 -46.94 -22.80
CA THR A 41 -18.75 -47.88 -22.28
C THR A 41 -17.35 -47.54 -22.78
N LEU A 42 -16.35 -47.52 -21.88
CA LEU A 42 -14.94 -47.44 -22.25
C LEU A 42 -14.14 -48.56 -21.59
N LYS A 43 -13.51 -49.38 -22.43
CA LYS A 43 -12.69 -50.56 -22.10
C LYS A 43 -11.48 -50.17 -21.24
N ILE A 44 -11.29 -50.90 -20.14
CA ILE A 44 -10.11 -50.82 -19.28
C ILE A 44 -9.02 -51.74 -19.87
N HIS A 45 -7.81 -51.20 -20.06
CA HIS A 45 -6.62 -51.96 -20.42
C HIS A 45 -5.74 -52.12 -19.17
N HIS A 46 -5.46 -53.37 -18.81
CA HIS A 46 -4.61 -53.78 -17.71
C HIS A 46 -3.13 -53.51 -18.04
N ARG A 47 -2.39 -52.83 -17.16
CA ARG A 47 -0.92 -52.94 -17.08
C ARG A 47 -0.47 -53.07 -15.64
N THR A 48 0.09 -54.23 -15.35
CA THR A 48 0.68 -54.68 -14.09
C THR A 48 2.03 -54.00 -13.86
N MET A 49 2.27 -53.39 -12.69
CA MET A 49 3.62 -52.98 -12.26
C MET A 49 4.19 -54.01 -11.28
N LEU A 50 5.40 -54.50 -11.56
CA LEU A 50 6.21 -55.30 -10.66
C LEU A 50 6.79 -54.42 -9.53
N PHE A 51 6.57 -54.81 -8.27
CA PHE A 51 7.33 -54.30 -7.12
C PHE A 51 8.64 -55.08 -6.98
N LYS A 52 9.78 -54.38 -6.98
CA LYS A 52 11.08 -54.91 -6.57
C LYS A 52 11.18 -54.83 -5.04
N THR A 53 11.42 -55.97 -4.40
CA THR A 53 11.69 -56.10 -2.96
C THR A 53 13.07 -55.49 -2.63
N ILE A 54 13.08 -54.52 -1.71
CA ILE A 54 14.32 -53.95 -1.15
C ILE A 54 14.71 -54.79 0.07
N SER A 55 15.95 -55.29 0.07
CA SER A 55 16.56 -56.08 1.14
C SER A 55 16.58 -55.32 2.47
N GLY A 56 16.15 -55.98 3.56
CA GLY A 56 16.10 -55.44 4.92
C GLY A 56 17.48 -55.06 5.52
N PHE A 57 18.58 -55.36 4.83
CA PHE A 57 19.92 -55.01 5.29
C PHE A 57 20.24 -53.50 5.13
N SER A 58 19.62 -52.81 4.17
CA SER A 58 19.88 -51.36 3.96
C SER A 58 19.18 -50.46 4.98
N ILE A 59 18.11 -50.92 5.63
CA ILE A 59 17.35 -50.11 6.59
C ILE A 59 18.09 -50.04 7.94
N THR A 60 18.76 -51.10 8.35
CA THR A 60 19.49 -51.16 9.63
C THR A 60 20.77 -50.32 9.61
N VAL A 61 21.43 -50.18 8.45
CA VAL A 61 22.63 -49.34 8.29
C VAL A 61 22.29 -47.84 8.27
N MET A 62 21.11 -47.45 7.75
CA MET A 62 20.69 -46.04 7.77
C MET A 62 20.25 -45.56 9.17
N PHE A 63 19.63 -46.44 9.97
CA PHE A 63 19.24 -46.09 11.34
C PHE A 63 20.42 -45.99 12.30
N SER A 64 21.46 -46.82 12.12
CA SER A 64 22.67 -46.75 12.95
C SER A 64 23.52 -45.51 12.67
N PHE A 65 23.54 -45.01 11.43
CA PHE A 65 24.21 -43.74 11.09
C PHE A 65 23.50 -42.51 11.68
N PHE A 66 22.16 -42.54 11.77
CA PHE A 66 21.38 -41.42 12.31
C PHE A 66 21.53 -41.26 13.83
N VAL A 67 21.65 -42.38 14.55
CA VAL A 67 21.88 -42.36 16.01
C VAL A 67 23.29 -41.89 16.36
N ILE A 68 24.30 -42.24 15.56
CA ILE A 68 25.69 -41.77 15.75
C ILE A 68 25.81 -40.26 15.47
N LEU A 69 25.11 -39.74 14.46
CA LEU A 69 25.04 -38.30 14.17
C LEU A 69 24.36 -37.50 15.30
N LEU A 70 23.33 -38.06 15.93
CA LEU A 70 22.68 -37.43 17.09
C LEU A 70 23.57 -37.45 18.35
N PHE A 71 24.41 -38.46 18.52
CA PHE A 71 25.35 -38.54 19.64
C PHE A 71 26.56 -37.60 19.48
N LEU A 72 27.03 -37.37 18.24
CA LEU A 72 28.13 -36.44 17.95
C LEU A 72 27.69 -34.97 17.94
N ALA A 73 26.40 -34.69 17.71
CA ALA A 73 25.85 -33.33 17.82
C ALA A 73 25.63 -32.87 19.28
N GLY A 74 25.69 -33.78 20.26
CA GLY A 74 25.51 -33.48 21.68
C GLY A 74 26.74 -32.96 22.42
N PHE A 75 27.91 -32.88 21.77
CA PHE A 75 29.20 -32.50 22.39
C PHE A 75 29.95 -31.36 21.70
N LEU A 76 29.31 -30.64 20.77
CA LEU A 76 29.87 -29.44 20.16
C LEU A 76 29.12 -28.21 20.67
N GLU A 77 29.51 -27.72 21.84
CA GLU A 77 29.32 -26.31 22.21
C GLU A 77 30.19 -25.47 21.25
N LEU A 78 29.62 -25.12 20.10
CA LEU A 78 30.15 -24.05 19.27
C LEU A 78 29.88 -22.72 20.00
N PRO A 79 30.87 -21.86 20.21
CA PRO A 79 30.64 -20.56 20.80
C PRO A 79 29.83 -19.74 19.81
N PHE A 80 28.53 -19.62 20.05
CA PHE A 80 27.73 -18.57 19.45
C PHE A 80 28.33 -17.25 19.93
N SER A 81 29.11 -16.62 19.06
CA SER A 81 29.47 -15.21 19.21
C SER A 81 28.16 -14.44 19.21
N THR A 82 27.75 -14.00 20.40
CA THR A 82 26.71 -13.01 20.59
C THR A 82 27.26 -11.69 20.04
N THR A 83 27.14 -11.50 18.73
CA THR A 83 27.10 -10.13 18.20
C THR A 83 25.88 -9.47 18.82
N SER A 84 26.14 -8.67 19.85
CA SER A 84 25.21 -7.72 20.41
C SER A 84 24.75 -6.80 19.28
N VAL A 85 23.59 -7.12 18.71
CA VAL A 85 22.82 -6.14 17.95
C VAL A 85 22.51 -5.03 18.96
N PRO A 86 22.90 -3.77 18.71
CA PRO A 86 22.53 -2.68 19.61
C PRO A 86 21.00 -2.62 19.63
N SER A 87 20.41 -2.76 20.81
CA SER A 87 19.00 -2.48 21.03
C SER A 87 18.70 -1.12 20.43
N VAL A 88 17.91 -1.10 19.34
CA VAL A 88 17.37 0.15 18.83
C VAL A 88 16.55 0.73 19.98
N VAL A 89 17.02 1.86 20.47
CA VAL A 89 16.46 2.59 21.61
C VAL A 89 14.95 2.65 21.48
N GLU A 90 14.31 2.07 22.48
CA GLU A 90 12.89 2.10 22.76
C GLU A 90 12.43 3.56 22.85
N SER A 91 11.91 4.11 21.76
CA SER A 91 11.33 5.46 21.74
C SER A 91 9.83 5.44 21.96
N HIS A 92 9.32 4.44 22.70
CA HIS A 92 8.06 4.63 23.39
C HIS A 92 8.37 5.59 24.52
N LEU A 93 7.90 6.84 24.40
CA LEU A 93 7.84 7.75 25.54
C LEU A 93 7.37 6.93 26.75
N PRO A 94 8.11 6.90 27.88
CA PRO A 94 7.52 6.37 29.09
C PRO A 94 6.22 7.13 29.26
N ILE A 95 5.11 6.40 29.34
CA ILE A 95 3.81 6.97 29.67
C ILE A 95 4.05 7.63 31.02
N THR A 96 4.34 8.95 31.02
CA THR A 96 4.35 9.74 32.23
C THR A 96 2.96 9.52 32.80
N SER A 97 2.90 8.96 34.00
CA SER A 97 1.69 8.48 34.68
C SER A 97 0.75 9.63 35.03
N ASN A 98 0.28 10.35 34.01
CA ASN A 98 -0.82 11.27 34.15
C ASN A 98 -2.06 10.43 34.42
N PRO A 99 -2.93 10.87 35.34
CA PRO A 99 -4.19 10.18 35.57
C PRO A 99 -4.99 10.11 34.25
N PRO A 100 -5.72 9.00 34.00
CA PRO A 100 -6.51 8.85 32.78
C PRO A 100 -7.47 10.03 32.59
N GLU A 101 -7.33 10.71 31.45
CA GLU A 101 -8.14 11.84 31.05
C GLU A 101 -8.80 11.55 29.70
N ALA A 102 -10.07 11.11 29.73
CA ALA A 102 -10.84 10.92 28.51
C ALA A 102 -11.03 12.26 27.78
N PHE A 103 -10.62 12.32 26.51
CA PHE A 103 -10.73 13.51 25.68
C PHE A 103 -11.39 13.21 24.32
N THR A 104 -11.94 14.22 23.69
CA THR A 104 -12.50 14.15 22.32
C THR A 104 -12.01 15.30 21.46
N ASP A 105 -11.84 16.50 22.02
CA ASP A 105 -11.34 17.67 21.30
C ASP A 105 -9.82 17.61 21.07
N MET A 106 -9.44 17.50 19.79
CA MET A 106 -8.04 17.39 19.38
C MET A 106 -7.26 18.68 19.58
N ILE A 107 -7.90 19.83 19.43
CA ILE A 107 -7.22 21.13 19.57
C ILE A 107 -6.77 21.33 21.02
N SER A 108 -7.61 21.00 21.99
CA SER A 108 -7.24 21.02 23.41
C SER A 108 -6.12 20.03 23.74
N ALA A 109 -6.17 18.81 23.18
CA ALA A 109 -5.10 17.82 23.34
C ALA A 109 -3.76 18.33 22.81
N PHE A 110 -3.75 18.98 21.63
CA PHE A 110 -2.55 19.61 21.08
C PHE A 110 -2.01 20.74 21.95
N LYS A 111 -2.87 21.62 22.49
CA LYS A 111 -2.44 22.69 23.41
C LYS A 111 -1.78 22.13 24.66
N LYS A 112 -2.31 21.05 25.22
CA LYS A 112 -1.70 20.34 26.36
C LYS A 112 -0.34 19.77 25.99
N TRP A 113 -0.24 19.10 24.85
CA TRP A 113 1.02 18.56 24.36
C TRP A 113 2.08 19.64 24.07
N ASP A 114 1.68 20.76 23.46
CA ASP A 114 2.59 21.89 23.20
C ASP A 114 3.18 22.45 24.50
N SER A 115 2.37 22.49 25.57
CA SER A 115 2.79 23.01 26.89
C SER A 115 3.66 22.02 27.67
N SER A 116 3.40 20.71 27.54
CA SER A 116 4.09 19.67 28.32
C SER A 116 5.35 19.11 27.63
N VAL A 117 5.33 19.04 26.31
CA VAL A 117 6.39 18.43 25.49
C VAL A 117 6.92 19.46 24.49
N GLY A 118 6.08 19.91 23.56
CA GLY A 118 6.45 20.86 22.52
C GLY A 118 7.49 20.34 21.51
N CYS A 119 7.67 21.10 20.43
CA CYS A 119 8.52 20.66 19.32
C CYS A 119 10.01 20.58 19.63
N ALA A 120 10.53 21.41 20.53
CA ALA A 120 11.95 21.38 20.91
C ALA A 120 12.31 20.05 21.57
N LYS A 121 11.54 19.65 22.60
CA LYS A 121 11.74 18.37 23.29
C LYS A 121 11.47 17.19 22.38
N PHE A 122 10.43 17.24 21.55
CA PHE A 122 10.12 16.19 20.58
C PHE A 122 11.29 15.94 19.60
N ARG A 123 11.88 17.00 19.06
CA ARG A 123 13.04 16.88 18.16
C ARG A 123 14.26 16.33 18.88
N GLU A 124 14.49 16.74 20.13
CA GLU A 124 15.60 16.22 20.94
C GLU A 124 15.44 14.71 21.22
N ILE A 125 14.24 14.27 21.59
CA ILE A 125 13.93 12.83 21.83
C ILE A 125 14.17 11.99 20.58
N HIS A 126 13.85 12.54 19.41
CA HIS A 126 13.98 11.83 18.13
C HIS A 126 15.21 12.24 17.33
N LYS A 127 16.22 12.84 17.98
CA LYS A 127 17.42 13.34 17.29
C LYS A 127 18.21 12.24 16.58
N ASP A 128 18.21 11.02 17.08
CA ASP A 128 18.96 9.91 16.47
C ASP A 128 18.27 9.37 15.21
N LEU A 129 16.95 9.52 15.14
CA LEU A 129 16.14 9.22 13.95
C LEU A 129 16.27 10.32 12.88
N THR A 130 16.78 11.51 13.24
CA THR A 130 16.96 12.66 12.33
C THR A 130 18.41 12.92 11.94
N SER A 131 19.37 12.61 12.82
CA SER A 131 20.80 12.85 12.62
C SER A 131 21.46 11.82 11.72
N THR A 132 20.81 10.69 11.49
CA THR A 132 21.36 9.66 10.64
C THR A 132 20.94 9.87 9.19
N ASN A 133 21.93 10.26 8.39
CA ASN A 133 22.19 9.69 7.06
C ASN A 133 22.38 8.16 7.18
N ARG A 134 21.49 7.44 7.88
CA ARG A 134 21.37 6.01 7.75
C ARG A 134 20.95 5.82 6.31
N SER A 135 21.89 5.35 5.50
CA SER A 135 21.59 4.59 4.30
C SER A 135 20.59 3.52 4.74
N SER A 136 19.31 3.83 4.59
CA SER A 136 18.25 2.86 4.75
C SER A 136 18.19 2.19 3.39
N SER A 137 18.52 0.90 3.34
CA SER A 137 18.36 0.05 2.16
C SER A 137 16.91 -0.02 1.67
N SER A 138 15.97 0.57 2.42
CA SER A 138 14.55 0.69 2.09
C SER A 138 14.26 1.75 1.02
N PHE A 139 15.20 2.65 0.70
CA PHE A 139 15.03 3.65 -0.38
C PHE A 139 16.16 3.62 -1.39
N GLN A 140 15.81 3.85 -2.65
CA GLN A 140 16.81 4.14 -3.68
C GLN A 140 17.52 5.46 -3.36
N ASP A 141 18.84 5.47 -3.49
CA ASP A 141 19.59 6.71 -3.52
C ASP A 141 19.13 7.54 -4.73
N ARG A 142 19.08 8.86 -4.54
CA ARG A 142 18.68 9.77 -5.63
C ARG A 142 19.55 9.49 -6.86
N ILE A 143 18.90 9.40 -8.01
CA ILE A 143 19.50 9.19 -9.34
C ILE A 143 20.23 10.50 -9.75
N GLY A 144 21.22 10.94 -8.97
CA GLY A 144 21.73 12.31 -8.93
C GLY A 144 22.94 12.62 -9.82
N GLU A 145 23.19 11.85 -10.87
CA GLU A 145 24.27 12.16 -11.81
C GLU A 145 23.68 12.54 -13.17
N CYS A 146 23.47 13.85 -13.37
CA CYS A 146 23.02 14.41 -14.64
C CYS A 146 23.89 13.96 -15.84
N GLY A 147 25.18 13.68 -15.61
CA GLY A 147 26.12 13.25 -16.65
C GLY A 147 25.83 11.89 -17.27
N ALA A 148 24.98 11.07 -16.65
CA ALA A 148 24.61 9.75 -17.19
C ALA A 148 23.41 9.80 -18.18
N MET A 149 22.74 10.95 -18.32
CA MET A 149 21.57 11.08 -19.19
C MET A 149 21.97 11.12 -20.67
N LYS A 150 21.27 10.36 -21.51
CA LYS A 150 21.51 10.33 -22.97
C LYS A 150 20.48 11.14 -23.76
N MET A 151 19.43 11.61 -23.09
CA MET A 151 18.29 12.31 -23.70
C MET A 151 17.93 13.54 -22.87
N SER A 152 17.53 14.61 -23.55
CA SER A 152 16.99 15.85 -22.94
C SER A 152 15.46 15.88 -22.87
N HIS A 153 14.80 14.96 -23.59
CA HIS A 153 13.36 14.80 -23.61
C HIS A 153 13.01 13.31 -23.69
N VAL A 154 12.00 12.88 -22.92
CA VAL A 154 11.50 11.51 -22.92
C VAL A 154 9.98 11.50 -23.00
N ASN A 155 9.45 10.66 -23.88
CA ASN A 155 8.02 10.39 -24.03
C ASN A 155 7.65 9.00 -23.49
N VAL A 156 6.84 8.97 -22.43
CA VAL A 156 6.27 7.73 -21.86
C VAL A 156 4.79 7.64 -22.21
N LEU A 157 4.41 6.59 -22.91
CA LEU A 157 3.00 6.27 -23.21
C LEU A 157 2.51 5.17 -22.27
N VAL A 158 1.48 5.48 -21.48
CA VAL A 158 0.80 4.53 -20.60
C VAL A 158 -0.17 3.68 -21.43
N LYS A 159 -0.01 2.35 -21.37
CA LYS A 159 -0.80 1.38 -22.14
C LYS A 159 -1.81 0.64 -21.25
N GLY A 160 -3.03 0.51 -21.75
CA GLY A 160 -4.08 -0.29 -21.13
C GLY A 160 -4.83 0.45 -20.02
N TRP A 161 -5.56 -0.31 -19.20
CA TRP A 161 -6.20 0.24 -18.01
C TRP A 161 -5.16 0.36 -16.89
N THR A 162 -5.21 1.49 -16.18
CA THR A 162 -4.39 1.75 -15.00
C THR A 162 -5.23 2.38 -13.91
N TRP A 163 -4.92 2.06 -12.65
CA TRP A 163 -5.47 2.79 -11.50
C TRP A 163 -4.73 4.11 -11.22
N ILE A 164 -3.59 4.35 -11.89
CA ILE A 164 -2.81 5.57 -11.74
C ILE A 164 -3.69 6.77 -12.13
N PRO A 165 -3.83 7.76 -11.24
CA PRO A 165 -4.77 8.85 -11.44
C PRO A 165 -4.38 9.75 -12.63
N ASP A 166 -5.40 10.35 -13.25
CA ASP A 166 -5.25 11.16 -14.48
C ASP A 166 -4.46 12.46 -14.26
N ASN A 167 -4.32 12.90 -13.01
CA ASN A 167 -3.48 14.01 -12.61
C ASN A 167 -1.99 13.81 -12.94
N LEU A 168 -1.56 12.56 -13.19
CA LEU A 168 -0.20 12.29 -13.66
C LEU A 168 -0.02 12.49 -15.16
N ASP A 169 -1.09 12.64 -15.94
CA ASP A 169 -1.02 12.93 -17.39
C ASP A 169 -0.59 14.38 -17.60
N ASN A 170 0.71 14.60 -17.86
CA ASN A 170 1.28 15.94 -17.96
C ASN A 170 2.66 15.97 -18.66
N LEU A 171 3.11 17.17 -19.00
CA LEU A 171 4.49 17.48 -19.36
C LEU A 171 5.23 18.04 -18.14
N TYR A 172 6.25 17.32 -17.69
CA TYR A 172 7.04 17.64 -16.51
C TYR A 172 8.39 18.28 -16.89
N SER A 173 8.81 19.25 -16.09
CA SER A 173 10.19 19.73 -16.04
C SER A 173 10.89 19.04 -14.87
N CYS A 174 11.84 18.16 -15.21
CA CYS A 174 12.56 17.32 -14.26
C CYS A 174 13.95 17.90 -13.96
N GLU A 175 14.68 17.28 -13.03
CA GLU A 175 16.05 17.68 -12.72
C GLU A 175 16.96 17.56 -13.96
N CYS A 176 18.10 18.25 -13.93
CA CYS A 176 19.10 18.22 -15.00
C CYS A 176 18.61 18.70 -16.39
N GLY A 177 17.50 19.46 -16.45
CA GLY A 177 16.95 19.98 -17.70
C GLY A 177 16.19 18.94 -18.54
N LEU A 178 15.95 17.74 -17.99
CA LEU A 178 15.15 16.72 -18.65
C LEU A 178 13.68 17.14 -18.68
N SER A 179 13.06 17.06 -19.86
CA SER A 179 11.61 17.18 -19.99
C SER A 179 10.99 15.79 -20.16
N CYS A 180 9.86 15.56 -19.50
CA CYS A 180 9.21 14.25 -19.46
C CYS A 180 7.74 14.39 -19.81
N LEU A 181 7.31 13.84 -20.93
CA LEU A 181 5.90 13.68 -21.24
C LEU A 181 5.43 12.32 -20.71
N TRP A 182 4.53 12.34 -19.74
CA TRP A 182 3.81 11.15 -19.29
C TRP A 182 2.37 11.28 -19.73
N THR A 183 1.89 10.38 -20.59
CA THR A 183 0.53 10.50 -21.11
C THR A 183 -0.13 9.16 -21.40
N LYS A 184 -1.46 9.13 -21.31
CA LYS A 184 -2.33 8.04 -21.80
C LYS A 184 -2.72 8.25 -23.27
N SER A 185 -2.42 9.42 -23.86
CA SER A 185 -2.79 9.78 -25.23
C SER A 185 -1.70 9.40 -26.23
N ALA A 186 -2.00 8.42 -27.09
CA ALA A 186 -1.11 8.04 -28.20
C ALA A 186 -0.92 9.17 -29.24
N VAL A 187 -1.82 10.15 -29.28
CA VAL A 187 -1.70 11.32 -30.18
C VAL A 187 -0.63 12.28 -29.67
N LEU A 188 -0.49 12.42 -28.35
CA LEU A 188 0.50 13.31 -27.75
C LEU A 188 1.89 12.67 -27.70
N ALA A 189 1.96 11.34 -27.57
CA ALA A 189 3.21 10.58 -27.58
C ALA A 189 3.40 9.79 -28.88
N ASP A 190 3.50 10.49 -30.02
CA ASP A 190 3.86 9.84 -31.29
C ASP A 190 5.28 9.26 -31.20
N LYS A 191 5.42 7.97 -31.49
CA LYS A 191 6.66 7.17 -31.36
C LYS A 191 7.33 7.33 -29.99
N PRO A 192 6.71 6.83 -28.90
CA PRO A 192 7.20 7.03 -27.55
C PRO A 192 8.55 6.36 -27.33
N ASP A 193 9.31 6.82 -26.33
CA ASP A 193 10.57 6.23 -25.91
C ASP A 193 10.38 5.03 -24.99
N ALA A 194 9.25 4.99 -24.29
CA ALA A 194 8.85 3.89 -23.43
C ALA A 194 7.34 3.66 -23.45
N LEU A 195 6.95 2.39 -23.35
CA LEU A 195 5.58 1.96 -23.08
C LEU A 195 5.50 1.48 -21.64
N LEU A 196 4.60 2.08 -20.85
CA LEU A 196 4.33 1.65 -19.49
C LEU A 196 3.14 0.71 -19.44
N PHE A 197 3.36 -0.44 -18.82
CA PHE A 197 2.38 -1.49 -18.59
C PHE A 197 2.23 -1.76 -17.10
N GLU A 198 1.01 -1.99 -16.65
CA GLU A 198 0.72 -2.27 -15.24
C GLU A 198 -0.04 -3.60 -15.07
N THR A 199 -1.14 -3.76 -15.82
CA THR A 199 -2.01 -4.94 -15.73
C THR A 199 -1.76 -5.98 -16.81
N THR A 200 -0.96 -5.65 -17.82
CA THR A 200 -0.67 -6.52 -18.97
C THR A 200 0.82 -6.73 -19.10
N THR A 201 1.23 -7.97 -19.37
CA THR A 201 2.65 -8.26 -19.62
C THR A 201 3.14 -7.52 -20.87
N PRO A 202 4.34 -6.90 -20.83
CA PRO A 202 4.93 -6.31 -22.02
C PRO A 202 5.14 -7.34 -23.16
N PRO A 203 5.26 -6.89 -24.42
CA PRO A 203 5.57 -7.79 -25.54
C PRO A 203 6.93 -8.49 -25.35
N SER A 204 7.01 -9.76 -25.73
CA SER A 204 8.19 -10.60 -25.50
C SER A 204 9.39 -10.22 -26.36
N GLN A 205 9.14 -9.72 -27.58
CA GLN A 205 10.17 -9.29 -28.51
C GLN A 205 10.22 -7.76 -28.57
N ARG A 206 11.44 -7.21 -28.68
CA ARG A 206 11.71 -5.79 -28.92
C ARG A 206 12.84 -5.69 -29.94
N GLN A 207 12.70 -4.79 -30.91
CA GLN A 207 13.75 -4.46 -31.86
C GLN A 207 14.36 -3.08 -31.53
N THR A 208 15.55 -2.80 -32.06
CA THR A 208 16.11 -1.46 -32.00
C THR A 208 15.18 -0.48 -32.73
N GLY A 209 14.83 0.64 -32.10
CA GLY A 209 13.83 1.59 -32.58
C GLY A 209 12.45 1.40 -31.95
N ASP A 210 12.18 0.25 -31.32
CA ASP A 210 10.96 0.05 -30.52
C ASP A 210 11.11 0.71 -29.13
N PRO A 211 10.02 1.21 -28.54
CA PRO A 211 10.04 1.79 -27.20
C PRO A 211 10.48 0.77 -26.14
N LEU A 212 11.12 1.26 -25.08
CA LEU A 212 11.43 0.44 -23.89
C LEU A 212 10.14 -0.07 -23.24
N ARG A 213 10.19 -1.30 -22.72
CA ARG A 213 9.13 -1.95 -21.99
C ARG A 213 9.27 -1.65 -20.51
N VAL A 214 8.41 -0.78 -20.00
CA VAL A 214 8.33 -0.47 -18.58
C VAL A 214 7.19 -1.29 -17.98
N TYR A 215 7.48 -2.15 -17.02
CA TYR A 215 6.46 -2.91 -16.29
C TYR A 215 6.39 -2.42 -14.85
N MET A 216 5.20 -2.07 -14.39
CA MET A 216 4.95 -1.58 -13.03
C MET A 216 4.03 -2.56 -12.29
N ASP A 217 4.48 -2.99 -11.11
CA ASP A 217 3.66 -3.83 -10.24
C ASP A 217 4.00 -3.56 -8.78
N LEU A 218 3.03 -3.05 -8.02
CA LEU A 218 3.23 -2.68 -6.62
C LEU A 218 2.71 -3.75 -5.64
N GLU A 219 2.22 -4.91 -6.10
CA GLU A 219 1.71 -5.96 -5.20
C GLU A 219 2.82 -6.77 -4.54
N ALA A 220 2.61 -7.19 -3.28
CA ALA A 220 3.62 -7.86 -2.45
C ALA A 220 4.27 -9.11 -3.06
N GLY A 221 3.53 -9.88 -3.84
CA GLY A 221 3.97 -11.18 -4.36
C GLY A 221 4.55 -11.16 -5.77
N ARG A 222 4.66 -10.00 -6.41
CA ARG A 222 4.97 -9.90 -7.84
C ARG A 222 6.45 -9.74 -8.10
N LYS A 223 6.85 -10.17 -9.29
CA LYS A 223 8.22 -10.21 -9.80
C LYS A 223 8.23 -9.58 -11.19
N ARG A 224 9.42 -9.24 -11.67
CA ARG A 224 9.68 -8.91 -13.07
C ARG A 224 8.96 -9.88 -14.01
N SER A 225 8.49 -9.38 -15.12
CA SER A 225 7.89 -10.19 -16.19
C SER A 225 8.92 -11.09 -16.89
N GLY A 226 10.22 -10.77 -16.74
CA GLY A 226 11.32 -11.44 -17.42
C GLY A 226 11.59 -10.89 -18.82
N VAL A 227 10.74 -9.98 -19.30
CA VAL A 227 10.87 -9.30 -20.59
C VAL A 227 10.81 -7.77 -20.44
N ASP A 228 10.72 -7.23 -19.24
CA ASP A 228 10.76 -5.79 -19.00
C ASP A 228 12.19 -5.25 -19.16
N ASP A 229 12.30 -4.07 -19.77
CA ASP A 229 13.57 -3.33 -19.84
C ASP A 229 13.75 -2.45 -18.58
N ILE A 230 12.65 -2.03 -17.97
CA ILE A 230 12.58 -1.31 -16.69
C ILE A 230 11.43 -1.88 -15.86
N PHE A 231 11.71 -2.20 -14.59
CA PHE A 231 10.72 -2.65 -13.62
C PHE A 231 10.51 -1.62 -12.52
N ILE A 232 9.23 -1.29 -12.28
CA ILE A 232 8.80 -0.37 -11.23
C ILE A 232 8.10 -1.18 -10.14
N SER A 233 8.61 -1.10 -8.91
CA SER A 233 8.01 -1.77 -7.74
C SER A 233 8.20 -0.91 -6.48
N TYR A 234 7.66 -1.33 -5.34
CA TYR A 234 7.88 -0.65 -4.06
C TYR A 234 9.27 -0.91 -3.43
N HIS A 235 10.03 -1.90 -3.92
CA HIS A 235 11.35 -2.23 -3.39
C HIS A 235 12.45 -1.30 -3.94
N ALA A 236 13.38 -0.92 -3.07
CA ALA A 236 14.51 -0.07 -3.45
C ALA A 236 15.49 -0.73 -4.45
N LYS A 237 15.53 -2.07 -4.51
CA LYS A 237 16.45 -2.81 -5.38
C LYS A 237 15.99 -2.93 -6.84
N ASP A 238 14.75 -2.58 -7.14
CA ASP A 238 14.23 -2.64 -8.52
C ASP A 238 14.70 -1.42 -9.32
N ASP A 239 14.35 -1.30 -10.61
CA ASP A 239 14.94 -0.25 -11.44
C ASP A 239 14.45 1.14 -11.02
N VAL A 240 13.16 1.25 -10.70
CA VAL A 240 12.55 2.48 -10.18
C VAL A 240 11.62 2.14 -9.02
N GLN A 241 11.83 2.76 -7.87
CA GLN A 241 10.98 2.55 -6.69
C GLN A 241 9.71 3.39 -6.78
N SER A 242 8.57 2.86 -6.35
CA SER A 242 7.33 3.62 -6.17
C SER A 242 6.64 3.20 -4.87
N THR A 243 6.76 4.03 -3.84
CA THR A 243 6.07 3.83 -2.56
C THR A 243 4.60 4.31 -2.62
N TYR A 244 3.81 3.88 -1.63
CA TYR A 244 2.44 4.35 -1.45
C TYR A 244 2.31 5.67 -0.66
N ALA A 245 3.44 6.33 -0.30
CA ALA A 245 3.45 7.53 0.54
C ALA A 245 3.03 8.84 -0.20
N GLY A 246 2.54 8.69 -1.43
CA GLY A 246 2.18 9.79 -2.32
C GLY A 246 0.85 10.44 -1.96
N SER A 247 0.74 11.74 -2.25
CA SER A 247 -0.49 12.52 -2.14
C SER A 247 -1.51 12.20 -3.24
N LEU A 248 -1.09 11.66 -4.40
CA LEU A 248 -1.99 11.42 -5.52
C LEU A 248 -2.96 10.25 -5.31
N PHE A 249 -2.73 9.40 -4.30
CA PHE A 249 -3.75 8.47 -3.84
C PHE A 249 -4.98 9.19 -3.26
N HIS A 250 -4.94 10.52 -3.07
CA HIS A 250 -5.93 11.30 -2.31
C HIS A 250 -6.77 12.27 -3.15
N ASN A 251 -6.48 12.44 -4.44
CA ASN A 251 -7.20 13.41 -5.26
C ASN A 251 -8.69 13.01 -5.42
N ASN A 252 -9.58 14.00 -5.30
CA ASN A 252 -11.04 13.90 -5.45
C ASN A 252 -11.82 13.25 -4.29
N ARG A 253 -11.39 13.40 -3.04
CA ARG A 253 -12.10 12.89 -1.83
C ARG A 253 -12.53 14.01 -0.90
N ASN A 254 -13.58 13.79 -0.09
CA ASN A 254 -13.88 14.69 1.04
C ASN A 254 -12.77 14.54 2.09
N TYR A 255 -12.00 15.61 2.25
CA TYR A 255 -10.86 15.68 3.17
C TYR A 255 -11.19 16.48 4.44
N HIS A 256 -12.48 16.59 4.79
CA HIS A 256 -12.86 17.09 6.10
C HIS A 256 -12.19 16.22 7.17
N ILE A 257 -11.35 16.85 8.00
CA ILE A 257 -10.71 16.20 9.15
C ILE A 257 -11.40 16.72 10.40
N SER A 258 -12.10 15.83 11.11
CA SER A 258 -12.81 16.21 12.32
C SER A 258 -11.85 16.67 13.42
N SER A 259 -12.17 17.80 14.05
CA SER A 259 -11.49 18.27 15.27
C SER A 259 -11.90 17.49 16.51
N THR A 260 -12.98 16.72 16.44
CA THR A 260 -13.55 15.96 17.56
C THR A 260 -13.54 14.47 17.27
N LYS A 261 -12.95 13.69 18.17
CA LYS A 261 -12.94 12.23 18.11
C LYS A 261 -14.10 11.63 18.88
N ARG A 262 -14.56 10.46 18.47
CA ARG A 262 -15.54 9.67 19.22
C ARG A 262 -15.01 9.25 20.58
N LYS A 263 -15.93 9.17 21.55
CA LYS A 263 -15.65 8.76 22.93
C LYS A 263 -15.92 7.28 23.17
N ASP A 264 -16.99 6.76 22.56
CA ASP A 264 -17.57 5.43 22.77
C ASP A 264 -16.90 4.34 21.92
N ILE A 265 -16.56 4.66 20.68
CA ILE A 265 -15.93 3.73 19.74
C ILE A 265 -14.57 4.25 19.31
N LEU A 266 -13.53 3.48 19.61
CA LEU A 266 -12.13 3.89 19.46
C LEU A 266 -11.55 3.59 18.08
N VAL A 267 -11.91 2.45 17.49
CA VAL A 267 -11.23 1.90 16.31
C VAL A 267 -12.15 1.86 15.09
N TYR A 268 -11.66 2.40 13.98
CA TYR A 268 -12.20 2.17 12.64
C TYR A 268 -11.46 1.02 11.95
N TRP A 269 -12.20 0.15 11.28
CA TRP A 269 -11.63 -0.79 10.32
C TRP A 269 -12.50 -0.87 9.05
N SER A 270 -11.86 -1.05 7.90
CA SER A 270 -12.58 -1.34 6.68
C SER A 270 -11.73 -2.23 5.78
N SER A 271 -12.26 -3.41 5.45
CA SER A 271 -11.63 -4.24 4.45
C SER A 271 -12.61 -5.13 3.72
N SER A 272 -12.35 -5.34 2.42
CA SER A 272 -13.21 -6.14 1.55
C SER A 272 -12.53 -7.39 0.98
N ARG A 273 -11.21 -7.54 1.14
CA ARG A 273 -10.44 -8.72 0.74
C ARG A 273 -10.20 -9.65 1.93
N CYS A 274 -11.13 -10.54 2.23
CA CYS A 274 -11.10 -11.32 3.48
C CYS A 274 -10.08 -12.46 3.44
N LEU A 275 -8.88 -12.21 3.99
CA LEU A 275 -7.79 -13.18 4.09
C LEU A 275 -7.79 -13.84 5.48
N PRO A 276 -7.67 -15.18 5.62
CA PRO A 276 -7.84 -15.88 6.89
C PRO A 276 -6.98 -15.32 8.05
N LYS A 277 -5.65 -15.25 7.87
CA LYS A 277 -4.71 -14.76 8.91
C LYS A 277 -4.99 -13.31 9.31
N ARG A 278 -5.22 -12.47 8.31
CA ARG A 278 -5.50 -11.04 8.49
C ARG A 278 -6.80 -10.81 9.26
N ASN A 279 -7.86 -11.54 8.88
CA ASN A 279 -9.16 -11.46 9.53
C ASN A 279 -9.14 -12.09 10.92
N GLU A 280 -8.29 -13.10 11.17
CA GLU A 280 -8.10 -13.65 12.51
C GLU A 280 -7.47 -12.64 13.46
N LEU A 281 -6.39 -11.99 13.04
CA LEU A 281 -5.76 -10.91 13.80
C LEU A 281 -6.74 -9.77 14.08
N ALA A 282 -7.44 -9.30 13.03
CA ALA A 282 -8.45 -8.25 13.17
C ALA A 282 -9.54 -8.65 14.18
N ARG A 283 -10.08 -9.88 14.08
CA ARG A 283 -11.13 -10.35 14.99
C ARG A 283 -10.66 -10.37 16.44
N LYS A 284 -9.46 -10.90 16.72
CA LYS A 284 -8.90 -10.97 18.08
C LYS A 284 -8.74 -9.57 18.69
N LEU A 285 -8.22 -8.61 17.91
CA LEU A 285 -8.01 -7.25 18.41
C LEU A 285 -9.34 -6.48 18.55
N LEU A 286 -10.21 -6.54 17.53
CA LEU A 286 -11.49 -5.83 17.51
C LEU A 286 -12.48 -6.38 18.54
N SER A 287 -12.36 -7.65 18.98
CA SER A 287 -13.17 -8.16 20.11
C SER A 287 -12.78 -7.56 21.46
N LEU A 288 -11.59 -6.96 21.57
CA LEU A 288 -11.08 -6.37 22.81
C LEU A 288 -11.24 -4.83 22.84
N LEU A 289 -11.64 -4.23 21.72
CA LEU A 289 -11.71 -2.79 21.51
C LEU A 289 -13.09 -2.37 20.96
N PRO A 290 -13.71 -1.32 21.51
CA PRO A 290 -14.90 -0.72 20.89
C PRO A 290 -14.58 -0.29 19.46
N SER A 291 -15.26 -0.91 18.49
CA SER A 291 -14.87 -0.78 17.08
C SER A 291 -16.01 -0.85 16.09
N HIS A 292 -15.83 -0.14 14.97
CA HIS A 292 -16.67 -0.28 13.78
C HIS A 292 -15.87 -0.87 12.63
N SER A 293 -16.47 -1.83 11.95
CA SER A 293 -15.96 -2.46 10.74
C SER A 293 -16.93 -2.24 9.58
N PHE A 294 -16.49 -1.47 8.59
CA PHE A 294 -17.31 -0.97 7.47
C PHE A 294 -17.20 -1.81 6.20
N GLY A 295 -16.07 -2.49 5.99
CA GLY A 295 -15.85 -3.30 4.78
C GLY A 295 -16.64 -4.61 4.80
N LYS A 296 -16.49 -5.44 3.76
CA LYS A 296 -17.16 -6.77 3.72
C LYS A 296 -16.69 -7.71 4.84
N CYS A 297 -15.47 -7.55 5.34
CA CYS A 297 -14.87 -8.42 6.34
C CYS A 297 -15.24 -7.98 7.77
N LEU A 298 -15.74 -8.92 8.58
CA LEU A 298 -16.20 -8.67 9.96
C LEU A 298 -17.13 -7.45 10.07
N ASN A 299 -17.96 -7.18 9.06
CA ASN A 299 -18.83 -6.01 9.05
C ASN A 299 -19.75 -6.03 10.28
N ASN A 300 -19.86 -4.91 10.99
CA ASN A 300 -20.74 -4.78 12.15
C ASN A 300 -21.58 -3.49 12.16
N VAL A 301 -21.59 -2.75 11.05
CA VAL A 301 -22.33 -1.48 10.91
C VAL A 301 -23.32 -1.47 9.75
N GLY A 302 -23.32 -2.47 8.86
CA GLY A 302 -24.25 -2.53 7.72
C GLY A 302 -23.66 -2.08 6.39
N GLY A 303 -22.33 -2.04 6.27
CA GLY A 303 -21.62 -1.76 5.00
C GLY A 303 -20.83 -0.45 5.00
N PRO A 304 -20.13 -0.16 3.87
CA PRO A 304 -19.20 0.97 3.82
C PRO A 304 -19.90 2.33 3.93
N ASP A 305 -21.04 2.49 3.26
CA ASP A 305 -21.73 3.78 3.16
C ASP A 305 -22.53 4.12 4.43
N MET A 306 -22.62 3.21 5.41
CA MET A 306 -23.20 3.52 6.73
C MET A 306 -22.46 4.67 7.43
N ALA A 307 -21.19 4.90 7.07
CA ALA A 307 -20.43 6.02 7.59
C ALA A 307 -21.12 7.37 7.32
N LEU A 308 -21.87 7.51 6.22
CA LEU A 308 -22.60 8.73 5.88
C LEU A 308 -23.82 8.97 6.78
N THR A 309 -24.39 7.91 7.35
CA THR A 309 -25.45 8.02 8.37
C THR A 309 -24.87 8.54 9.69
N PHE A 310 -23.65 8.11 10.04
CA PHE A 310 -22.98 8.58 11.25
C PHE A 310 -22.39 9.99 11.09
N TYR A 311 -21.94 10.32 9.89
CA TYR A 311 -21.22 11.55 9.57
C TYR A 311 -21.73 12.18 8.25
N PRO A 312 -22.90 12.85 8.27
CA PRO A 312 -23.47 13.47 7.09
C PRO A 312 -22.56 14.53 6.43
N GLU A 313 -21.67 15.16 7.19
CA GLU A 313 -20.65 16.11 6.71
C GLU A 313 -19.63 15.46 5.76
N CYS A 314 -19.54 14.13 5.73
CA CYS A 314 -18.65 13.40 4.84
C CYS A 314 -19.22 13.22 3.42
N ILE A 315 -20.47 13.64 3.16
CA ILE A 315 -21.07 13.61 1.82
C ILE A 315 -20.36 14.63 0.92
N THR A 316 -19.89 14.21 -0.26
CA THR A 316 -19.23 15.07 -1.26
C THR A 316 -20.23 15.80 -2.15
N ASP A 317 -21.14 15.05 -2.77
CA ASP A 317 -22.23 15.56 -3.61
C ASP A 317 -23.50 14.75 -3.31
N PRO A 318 -24.55 15.38 -2.76
CA PRO A 318 -25.78 14.68 -2.40
C PRO A 318 -26.56 14.15 -3.62
N ASN A 319 -26.24 14.59 -4.84
CA ASN A 319 -26.92 14.17 -6.07
C ASN A 319 -26.28 12.96 -6.75
N VAL A 320 -25.13 12.50 -6.25
CA VAL A 320 -24.38 11.38 -6.83
C VAL A 320 -24.45 10.19 -5.87
N THR A 321 -24.65 8.98 -6.42
CA THR A 321 -24.57 7.76 -5.61
C THR A 321 -23.18 7.69 -4.96
N PRO A 322 -23.10 7.68 -3.61
CA PRO A 322 -21.83 7.73 -2.92
C PRO A 322 -21.02 6.48 -3.22
N ARG A 323 -19.70 6.65 -3.30
CA ARG A 323 -18.76 5.55 -3.39
C ARG A 323 -17.95 5.58 -2.10
N TRP A 324 -17.66 4.40 -1.54
CA TRP A 324 -17.01 4.31 -0.24
C TRP A 324 -15.71 5.11 -0.12
N TRP A 325 -14.96 5.25 -1.22
CA TRP A 325 -13.70 6.01 -1.25
C TRP A 325 -13.89 7.53 -1.20
N ASP A 326 -15.07 8.05 -1.58
CA ASP A 326 -15.37 9.48 -1.59
C ASP A 326 -15.42 10.05 -0.17
N HIS A 327 -15.83 9.24 0.82
CA HIS A 327 -15.98 9.63 2.22
C HIS A 327 -15.01 8.93 3.19
N LEU A 328 -14.13 8.05 2.70
CA LEU A 328 -13.25 7.22 3.53
C LEU A 328 -12.42 8.02 4.54
N HIS A 329 -11.71 9.06 4.08
CA HIS A 329 -10.83 9.87 4.94
C HIS A 329 -11.61 10.63 6.00
N CYS A 330 -12.68 11.31 5.59
CA CYS A 330 -13.58 11.98 6.53
C CYS A 330 -14.13 11.01 7.57
N SER A 331 -14.59 9.83 7.16
CA SER A 331 -15.12 8.80 8.07
C SER A 331 -14.08 8.33 9.09
N MET A 332 -12.84 8.06 8.65
CA MET A 332 -11.74 7.68 9.55
C MET A 332 -11.37 8.80 10.53
N SER A 333 -11.52 10.07 10.12
CA SER A 333 -11.12 11.23 10.93
C SER A 333 -11.88 11.37 12.25
N HIS A 334 -13.07 10.78 12.37
CA HIS A 334 -13.84 10.79 13.62
C HIS A 334 -13.34 9.78 14.66
N TYR A 335 -12.42 8.88 14.30
CA TYR A 335 -11.89 7.85 15.18
C TYR A 335 -10.51 8.24 15.69
N LYS A 336 -10.19 7.78 16.90
CA LYS A 336 -8.84 7.94 17.44
C LYS A 336 -7.85 7.04 16.71
N PHE A 337 -8.26 5.80 16.42
CA PHE A 337 -7.41 4.80 15.82
C PHE A 337 -8.05 4.19 14.57
N VAL A 338 -7.20 3.84 13.60
CA VAL A 338 -7.60 3.00 12.47
C VAL A 338 -6.72 1.76 12.47
N LEU A 339 -7.34 0.60 12.28
CA LEU A 339 -6.62 -0.66 12.15
C LEU A 339 -6.08 -0.83 10.73
N ALA A 340 -4.77 -0.67 10.55
CA ALA A 340 -4.08 -0.74 9.26
C ALA A 340 -3.30 -2.05 9.13
N ILE A 341 -3.99 -3.12 8.71
CA ILE A 341 -3.37 -4.44 8.50
C ILE A 341 -3.15 -4.69 7.02
N GLU A 342 -1.91 -5.00 6.63
CA GLU A 342 -1.57 -5.38 5.27
C GLU A 342 -2.12 -6.75 4.89
N ASN A 343 -2.24 -6.98 3.57
CA ASN A 343 -2.65 -8.28 3.06
C ASN A 343 -1.61 -9.37 3.34
N THR A 344 -0.33 -8.97 3.36
CA THR A 344 0.82 -9.84 3.58
C THR A 344 1.86 -9.07 4.39
N VAL A 345 2.53 -9.75 5.32
CA VAL A 345 3.72 -9.23 6.02
C VAL A 345 4.92 -9.40 5.09
N THR A 346 5.43 -8.30 4.55
CA THR A 346 6.53 -8.31 3.58
C THR A 346 7.37 -7.05 3.77
N GLU A 347 8.69 -7.20 3.76
CA GLU A 347 9.64 -6.09 3.89
C GLU A 347 9.32 -5.00 2.86
N SER A 348 9.32 -3.74 3.31
CA SER A 348 9.04 -2.54 2.53
C SER A 348 7.64 -2.44 1.90
N TYR A 349 6.76 -3.45 2.09
CA TYR A 349 5.39 -3.42 1.60
C TYR A 349 4.48 -2.61 2.54
N VAL A 350 4.61 -1.28 2.46
CA VAL A 350 3.82 -0.30 3.19
C VAL A 350 2.88 0.38 2.22
N THR A 351 1.57 0.15 2.37
CA THR A 351 0.57 0.53 1.37
C THR A 351 -0.28 1.72 1.78
N GLU A 352 -1.28 2.05 0.94
CA GLU A 352 -2.26 3.10 1.18
C GLU A 352 -2.98 2.97 2.53
N LYS A 353 -3.11 1.77 3.10
CA LYS A 353 -3.81 1.54 4.37
C LYS A 353 -3.18 2.33 5.52
N LEU A 354 -1.85 2.36 5.57
CA LEU A 354 -1.12 3.13 6.58
C LEU A 354 -1.26 4.62 6.27
N PHE A 355 -0.96 5.03 5.03
CA PHE A 355 -0.90 6.44 4.68
C PHE A 355 -2.26 7.13 4.73
N TYR A 356 -3.35 6.48 4.29
CA TYR A 356 -4.72 6.96 4.47
C TYR A 356 -5.07 7.19 5.94
N THR A 357 -4.61 6.31 6.83
CA THR A 357 -4.83 6.48 8.26
C THR A 357 -4.15 7.73 8.76
N LEU A 358 -2.85 7.87 8.48
CA LEU A 358 -2.10 9.06 8.88
C LEU A 358 -2.86 10.31 8.40
N ASP A 359 -3.18 10.36 7.11
CA ASP A 359 -3.82 11.47 6.42
C ASP A 359 -5.21 11.82 6.94
N SER A 360 -5.97 10.83 7.45
CA SER A 360 -7.26 11.08 8.11
C SER A 360 -7.15 11.76 9.47
N GLY A 361 -5.94 11.95 10.00
CA GLY A 361 -5.72 12.50 11.34
C GLY A 361 -6.06 11.50 12.45
N ALA A 362 -6.07 10.20 12.17
CA ALA A 362 -6.14 9.12 13.15
C ALA A 362 -4.75 8.48 13.33
N VAL A 363 -4.57 7.72 14.42
CA VAL A 363 -3.33 7.00 14.69
C VAL A 363 -3.44 5.56 14.14
N PRO A 364 -2.53 5.11 13.26
CA PRO A 364 -2.54 3.74 12.75
C PRO A 364 -2.14 2.73 13.82
N ILE A 365 -2.96 1.68 13.98
CA ILE A 365 -2.53 0.41 14.58
C ILE A 365 -2.09 -0.48 13.42
N TYR A 366 -0.79 -0.59 13.22
CA TYR A 366 -0.22 -1.15 12.01
C TYR A 366 0.27 -2.59 12.18
N PHE A 367 0.05 -3.41 11.16
CA PHE A 367 0.62 -4.75 11.01
C PHE A 367 0.96 -4.99 9.54
N GLY A 368 2.25 -5.16 9.22
CA GLY A 368 2.70 -5.31 7.84
C GLY A 368 4.22 -5.40 7.75
N ALA A 369 4.86 -4.46 7.06
CA ALA A 369 6.30 -4.47 6.85
C ALA A 369 7.11 -4.41 8.17
N PRO A 370 8.08 -5.32 8.40
CA PRO A 370 8.92 -5.30 9.60
C PRO A 370 9.78 -4.04 9.75
N ASN A 371 10.11 -3.39 8.62
CA ASN A 371 10.88 -2.15 8.53
C ASN A 371 9.97 -0.91 8.32
N VAL A 372 8.70 -0.95 8.74
CA VAL A 372 7.74 0.15 8.53
C VAL A 372 8.23 1.51 9.06
N LEU A 373 9.05 1.51 10.12
CA LEU A 373 9.60 2.73 10.73
C LEU A 373 10.50 3.53 9.76
N ASP A 374 11.01 2.91 8.70
CA ASP A 374 11.73 3.62 7.64
C ASP A 374 10.80 4.49 6.77
N PHE A 375 9.51 4.15 6.71
CA PHE A 375 8.55 4.75 5.79
C PHE A 375 7.62 5.78 6.44
N VAL A 376 7.70 5.96 7.75
CA VAL A 376 6.77 6.81 8.52
C VAL A 376 7.52 7.85 9.34
N PRO A 377 6.86 8.96 9.72
CA PRO A 377 7.44 9.89 10.67
C PRO A 377 7.72 9.21 12.03
N PRO A 378 8.69 9.73 12.81
CA PRO A 378 8.93 9.21 14.15
C PRO A 378 7.70 9.36 15.03
N ASN A 379 7.44 8.35 15.85
CA ASN A 379 6.30 8.29 16.78
C ASN A 379 4.95 8.57 16.09
N SER A 380 4.70 8.05 14.89
CA SER A 380 3.43 8.32 14.18
C SER A 380 2.48 7.12 14.10
N ILE A 381 2.93 5.93 14.49
CA ILE A 381 2.16 4.68 14.41
C ILE A 381 2.30 3.85 15.67
N ILE A 382 1.29 3.04 15.97
CA ILE A 382 1.38 1.93 16.90
C ILE A 382 1.76 0.69 16.09
N ASP A 383 3.01 0.27 16.16
CA ASP A 383 3.45 -0.99 15.55
C ASP A 383 2.95 -2.16 16.41
N GLY A 384 1.86 -2.80 15.97
CA GLY A 384 1.22 -3.87 16.71
C GLY A 384 2.08 -5.12 16.86
N THR A 385 3.16 -5.25 16.09
CA THR A 385 4.10 -6.38 16.18
C THR A 385 5.07 -6.28 17.35
N LYS A 386 5.14 -5.11 18.02
CA LYS A 386 6.03 -4.86 19.15
C LYS A 386 5.46 -5.25 20.52
N PHE A 387 4.19 -5.64 20.57
CA PHE A 387 3.52 -6.05 21.81
C PHE A 387 3.63 -7.57 21.99
N ALA A 388 3.80 -8.04 23.22
CA ALA A 388 3.92 -9.47 23.51
C ALA A 388 2.59 -10.21 23.26
N SER A 389 1.45 -9.51 23.32
CA SER A 389 0.14 -10.07 23.00
C SER A 389 -0.85 -9.05 22.45
N VAL A 390 -1.90 -9.55 21.80
CA VAL A 390 -3.04 -8.73 21.34
C VAL A 390 -3.78 -8.08 22.53
N ASN A 391 -3.77 -8.73 23.70
CA ASN A 391 -4.37 -8.18 24.93
C ASN A 391 -3.59 -6.96 25.43
N GLU A 392 -2.26 -7.06 25.44
CA GLU A 392 -1.38 -5.95 25.83
C GLU A 392 -1.53 -4.77 24.87
N LEU A 393 -1.55 -5.03 23.56
CA LEU A 393 -1.85 -4.01 22.55
C LEU A 393 -3.22 -3.36 22.79
N ALA A 394 -4.26 -4.14 23.09
CA ALA A 394 -5.59 -3.60 23.35
C ALA A 394 -5.63 -2.75 24.64
N SER A 395 -4.90 -3.14 25.68
CA SER A 395 -4.75 -2.32 26.90
C SER A 395 -4.04 -1.01 26.58
N TYR A 396 -2.91 -1.06 25.88
CA TYR A 396 -2.17 0.13 25.46
C TYR A 396 -3.04 1.10 24.65
N VAL A 397 -3.83 0.60 23.69
CA VAL A 397 -4.74 1.42 22.90
C VAL A 397 -5.79 2.11 23.77
N LYS A 398 -6.33 1.44 24.80
CA LYS A 398 -7.30 2.03 25.74
C LYS A 398 -6.65 3.11 26.61
N ASP A 399 -5.45 2.85 27.11
CA ASP A 399 -4.71 3.80 27.95
C ASP A 399 -4.38 5.05 27.15
N LEU A 400 -3.85 4.88 25.94
CA LEU A 400 -3.56 5.98 25.02
C LEU A 400 -4.82 6.75 24.63
N ALA A 401 -5.97 6.09 24.49
CA ALA A 401 -7.24 6.79 24.25
C ALA A 401 -7.64 7.72 25.41
N ASN A 402 -7.12 7.49 26.61
CA ASN A 402 -7.36 8.30 27.80
C ASN A 402 -6.13 9.12 28.22
N ASP A 403 -5.21 9.40 27.29
CA ASP A 403 -4.11 10.32 27.53
C ASP A 403 -4.02 11.34 26.36
N PRO A 404 -4.55 12.57 26.54
CA PRO A 404 -4.55 13.57 25.48
C PRO A 404 -3.13 14.00 25.08
N VAL A 405 -2.18 13.98 26.00
CA VAL A 405 -0.80 14.40 25.74
C VAL A 405 -0.09 13.30 24.95
N ALA A 406 -0.13 12.05 25.42
CA ALA A 406 0.50 10.94 24.71
C ALA A 406 -0.11 10.74 23.32
N TYR A 407 -1.44 10.81 23.19
CA TYR A 407 -2.12 10.69 21.89
C TYR A 407 -1.74 11.84 20.95
N ALA A 408 -1.74 13.09 21.43
CA ALA A 408 -1.28 14.23 20.62
C ALA A 408 0.17 14.09 20.14
N GLY A 409 1.02 13.42 20.92
CA GLY A 409 2.40 13.08 20.53
C GLY A 409 2.49 12.26 19.25
N TYR A 410 1.47 11.46 18.91
CA TYR A 410 1.42 10.72 17.65
C TYR A 410 1.21 11.59 16.40
N HIS A 411 0.82 12.85 16.62
CA HIS A 411 0.61 13.85 15.57
C HIS A 411 1.69 14.94 15.56
N ALA A 412 2.68 14.88 16.48
CA ALA A 412 3.71 15.90 16.65
C ALA A 412 4.51 16.17 15.36
N TRP A 413 4.79 15.14 14.56
CA TRP A 413 5.48 15.26 13.27
C TRP A 413 4.77 16.21 12.27
N ARG A 414 3.46 16.42 12.39
CA ARG A 414 2.71 17.39 11.58
C ARG A 414 3.00 18.83 11.97
N ARG A 415 3.33 19.05 13.24
CA ARG A 415 3.56 20.37 13.87
C ARG A 415 5.03 20.74 13.88
N CYS A 416 5.90 19.74 14.07
CA CYS A 416 7.33 19.93 14.31
C CYS A 416 8.19 19.72 13.06
N GLY A 417 7.57 19.49 11.91
CA GLY A 417 8.24 19.26 10.63
C GLY A 417 8.44 17.78 10.31
N VAL A 418 8.64 17.50 9.02
CA VAL A 418 8.91 16.14 8.54
C VAL A 418 10.30 15.72 9.02
N LEU A 419 10.33 14.72 9.90
CA LEU A 419 11.54 14.16 10.49
C LEU A 419 11.83 12.75 9.93
N GLY A 420 13.11 12.36 9.99
CA GLY A 420 13.56 11.03 9.57
C GLY A 420 13.36 10.76 8.08
N ASN A 421 13.17 9.48 7.74
CA ASN A 421 13.10 9.02 6.35
C ASN A 421 11.74 9.24 5.67
N TYR A 422 10.74 9.81 6.35
CA TYR A 422 9.43 10.05 5.75
C TYR A 422 9.50 10.93 4.49
N GLY A 423 10.40 11.92 4.47
CA GLY A 423 10.66 12.73 3.27
C GLY A 423 11.14 11.89 2.09
N LYS A 424 12.01 10.89 2.33
CA LYS A 424 12.46 9.94 1.31
C LYS A 424 11.33 9.05 0.84
N ALA A 425 10.49 8.57 1.76
CA ALA A 425 9.32 7.78 1.41
C ALA A 425 8.39 8.53 0.45
N ARG A 426 8.10 9.82 0.71
CA ARG A 426 7.30 10.65 -0.20
C ARG A 426 8.03 10.95 -1.51
N ALA A 427 9.34 11.22 -1.45
CA ALA A 427 10.16 11.49 -2.65
C ALA A 427 10.26 10.28 -3.59
N ALA A 428 10.15 9.05 -3.07
CA ALA A 428 10.12 7.81 -3.84
C ALA A 428 8.68 7.34 -4.18
N SER A 429 7.66 8.17 -3.95
CA SER A 429 6.26 7.79 -4.19
C SER A 429 5.83 7.92 -5.65
N LEU A 430 4.58 7.54 -5.92
CA LEU A 430 3.92 7.71 -7.22
C LEU A 430 3.92 9.17 -7.71
N ASP A 431 3.87 10.14 -6.80
CA ASP A 431 3.79 11.57 -7.11
C ASP A 431 4.97 12.09 -7.94
N THR A 432 6.14 11.50 -7.73
CA THR A 432 7.40 11.88 -8.39
C THR A 432 7.81 10.88 -9.45
N LEU A 433 7.01 9.83 -9.66
CA LEU A 433 7.33 8.71 -10.56
C LEU A 433 7.60 9.17 -12.00
N PRO A 434 6.85 10.11 -12.61
CA PRO A 434 7.09 10.49 -13.99
C PRO A 434 8.55 10.91 -14.28
N CYS A 435 9.09 11.85 -13.50
CA CYS A 435 10.46 12.31 -13.70
C CYS A 435 11.49 11.19 -13.47
N ARG A 436 11.34 10.42 -12.38
CA ARG A 436 12.28 9.34 -12.06
C ARG A 436 12.27 8.22 -13.10
N LEU A 437 11.10 7.91 -13.67
CA LEU A 437 11.01 6.97 -14.79
C LEU A 437 11.66 7.54 -16.05
N CYS A 438 11.38 8.80 -16.39
CA CYS A 438 11.98 9.44 -17.55
C CYS A 438 13.50 9.53 -17.45
N GLU A 439 14.05 9.76 -16.25
CA GLU A 439 15.50 9.67 -16.00
C GLU A 439 16.04 8.27 -16.29
N ALA A 440 15.36 7.22 -15.80
CA ALA A 440 15.75 5.83 -16.07
C ALA A 440 15.70 5.48 -17.57
N VAL A 441 14.67 5.94 -18.27
CA VAL A 441 14.51 5.79 -19.73
C VAL A 441 15.62 6.54 -20.48
N SER A 442 15.91 7.78 -20.08
CA SER A 442 16.97 8.61 -20.66
C SER A 442 18.35 7.96 -20.53
N LYS A 443 18.67 7.41 -19.36
CA LYS A 443 19.95 6.67 -19.14
C LYS A 443 20.09 5.44 -20.04
N LYS A 444 18.97 4.77 -20.36
CA LYS A 444 18.94 3.64 -21.31
C LYS A 444 18.95 4.09 -22.77
N GLY A 445 18.65 5.35 -23.07
CA GLY A 445 18.60 5.89 -24.42
C GLY A 445 17.26 5.70 -25.13
N GLY A 446 16.19 5.43 -24.37
CA GLY A 446 14.84 5.27 -24.89
C GLY A 446 14.75 4.23 -26.00
N ARG A 447 13.99 4.54 -27.05
CA ARG A 447 13.81 3.66 -28.21
C ARG A 447 15.10 3.37 -29.01
N ASN A 448 16.15 4.17 -28.82
CA ASN A 448 17.44 3.97 -29.47
C ASN A 448 18.32 2.94 -28.72
N SER A 449 17.86 2.43 -27.57
CA SER A 449 18.55 1.35 -26.86
C SER A 449 18.59 0.07 -27.71
N PRO A 450 19.75 -0.63 -27.80
CA PRO A 450 19.87 -1.90 -28.49
C PRO A 450 18.83 -2.91 -28.00
N GLY A 451 18.16 -3.59 -28.94
CA GLY A 451 17.04 -4.53 -28.76
C GLY A 451 17.21 -5.55 -27.65
#